data_AF-D5U611-F1
#
_entry.id   AF-D5U611-F1
#
_cell.length_a   1.000
_cell.length_b   1.000
_cell.length_c   1.000
_cell.angle_alpha   90.00
_cell.angle_beta   90.00
_cell.angle_gamma   90.00
#
_symmetry.space_group_name_H-M   'P 1'
#
loop_
_entity.id
_entity.type
_entity.pdbx_description
1 polymer ?
#
loop_
_entity_poly.entity_id
_entity_poly.type
_entity_poly.pdbx_seq_one_letter_code
_entity_poly.pdbx_strand_id
1 'polypeptide(L)'
;MKINLDNYALISLDKIRNYKDLIQKDKIEIISKNEYGIVNAVPHNNIDFLFNEDCRNNILFDKAEYYIYKSYLEMIEFFVNPNSLNNKDYFYSIFTSCKDPIENVRTFQEKMLEAILSMNYFRRIENIKELILKLEIEENRDKFTCKAAEIVGEILVKLGLMQRINVIGNISDNELFDSNNFNINYEELLRSVAESVFVLLNKPYEKNDIFTNTMGFTGYNIIDHSNRIFINTIEYMIFYNKNINMGILSKIRAKWKNEYMVYYDKVSKKNRFIKDTSKLDNIFKFGIRQFDYIEIVNMSIAALLHDITLTETMNYLPIENSNNELYSHAIKSYNYLKYSISNNQDVNLAVGLHHEYYGYGYGFAITLCEAMRVKRPNFEYQYLITFDSKDILNFTSSVYYPVKILEILDLYDFLKYKRDICFNEIDTDDDIINYMYDNFLKDEVKIDYILFTIFKKYLLEMKTFD
;
A
#
# COMPACT_ATOMS: atom_id res chain seq x y z
N MET A 1 -35.35 -5.56 16.64
CA MET A 1 -33.88 -5.47 16.59
C MET A 1 -33.52 -4.00 16.60
N LYS A 2 -32.77 -3.48 17.59
CA LYS A 2 -32.32 -2.07 17.57
C LYS A 2 -31.06 -2.01 16.70
N ILE A 3 -31.16 -1.43 15.51
CA ILE A 3 -29.99 -1.16 14.67
C ILE A 3 -29.23 0.00 15.33
N ASN A 4 -27.93 -0.19 15.59
CA ASN A 4 -27.07 0.91 16.04
C ASN A 4 -26.73 1.79 14.82
N LEU A 5 -27.20 3.03 14.83
CA LEU A 5 -26.98 4.00 13.75
C LEU A 5 -25.67 4.78 13.88
N ASP A 6 -24.86 4.56 14.93
CA ASP A 6 -23.61 5.29 15.16
C ASP A 6 -22.61 5.18 13.99
N ASN A 7 -22.65 4.07 13.24
CA ASN A 7 -21.80 3.80 12.09
C ASN A 7 -22.42 4.20 10.73
N TYR A 8 -23.60 4.81 10.76
CA TYR A 8 -24.36 5.18 9.57
C TYR A 8 -24.48 6.71 9.45
N ALA A 9 -24.53 7.20 8.23
CA ALA A 9 -24.79 8.59 7.89
C ALA A 9 -26.06 8.72 7.07
N LEU A 10 -26.72 9.88 7.20
CA LEU A 10 -27.88 10.23 6.40
C LEU A 10 -27.50 10.37 4.93
N ILE A 11 -28.31 9.79 4.04
CA ILE A 11 -28.16 9.92 2.60
C ILE A 11 -29.51 10.27 1.97
N SER A 12 -29.52 11.19 0.99
CA SER A 12 -30.75 11.57 0.29
C SER A 12 -31.17 10.50 -0.72
N LEU A 13 -32.47 10.40 -1.00
CA LEU A 13 -32.99 9.51 -2.06
C LEU A 13 -32.37 9.82 -3.43
N ASP A 14 -32.12 11.10 -3.74
CA ASP A 14 -31.48 11.48 -5.00
C ASP A 14 -30.04 10.96 -5.09
N LYS A 15 -29.27 11.00 -3.98
CA LYS A 15 -27.95 10.38 -3.93
C LYS A 15 -28.05 8.86 -4.07
N ILE A 16 -28.95 8.18 -3.34
CA ILE A 16 -29.15 6.73 -3.49
C ILE A 16 -29.47 6.39 -4.96
N ARG A 17 -30.29 7.21 -5.63
CA ARG A 17 -30.63 7.05 -7.05
C ARG A 17 -29.41 7.20 -7.96
N ASN A 18 -28.60 8.23 -7.75
CA ASN A 18 -27.42 8.50 -8.55
C ASN A 18 -26.34 7.40 -8.43
N TYR A 19 -26.25 6.74 -7.27
CA TYR A 19 -25.25 5.71 -6.99
C TYR A 19 -25.83 4.29 -6.91
N LYS A 20 -27.07 4.09 -7.39
CA LYS A 20 -27.81 2.82 -7.27
C LYS A 20 -27.00 1.61 -7.72
N ASP A 21 -26.36 1.70 -8.89
CA ASP A 21 -25.64 0.57 -9.50
C ASP A 21 -24.41 0.18 -8.66
N LEU A 22 -23.73 1.16 -8.07
CA LEU A 22 -22.61 0.95 -7.15
C LEU A 22 -23.09 0.23 -5.87
N ILE A 23 -24.16 0.74 -5.25
CA ILE A 23 -24.75 0.17 -4.03
C ILE A 23 -25.23 -1.27 -4.30
N GLN A 24 -25.81 -1.55 -5.47
CA GLN A 24 -26.23 -2.88 -5.91
C GLN A 24 -25.06 -3.84 -6.11
N LYS A 25 -24.00 -3.41 -6.79
CA LYS A 25 -22.79 -4.18 -7.09
C LYS A 25 -22.03 -4.57 -5.81
N ASP A 26 -21.84 -3.59 -4.93
CA ASP A 26 -21.08 -3.76 -3.68
C ASP A 26 -21.91 -4.40 -2.57
N LYS A 27 -23.18 -4.72 -2.88
CA LYS A 27 -24.13 -5.38 -1.99
C LYS A 27 -24.40 -4.61 -0.70
N ILE A 28 -24.45 -3.28 -0.81
CA ILE A 28 -24.63 -2.39 0.32
C ILE A 28 -26.13 -2.26 0.65
N GLU A 29 -26.46 -2.41 1.92
CA GLU A 29 -27.82 -2.26 2.43
C GLU A 29 -28.10 -0.80 2.81
N ILE A 30 -29.31 -0.32 2.50
CA ILE A 30 -29.81 0.98 2.94
C ILE A 30 -30.70 0.77 4.15
N ILE A 31 -30.43 1.49 5.23
CA ILE A 31 -31.32 1.50 6.39
C ILE A 31 -32.32 2.65 6.23
N SER A 32 -33.60 2.38 6.43
CA SER A 32 -34.65 3.40 6.47
C SER A 32 -35.22 3.50 7.89
N LYS A 33 -35.57 4.70 8.32
CA LYS A 33 -36.25 4.94 9.60
C LYS A 33 -37.36 5.96 9.39
N ASN A 34 -38.60 5.58 9.66
CA ASN A 34 -39.74 6.49 9.53
C ASN A 34 -40.02 7.31 10.80
N GLU A 35 -40.96 8.27 10.71
CA GLU A 35 -41.37 9.14 11.82
C GLU A 35 -41.92 8.38 13.03
N TYR A 36 -42.45 7.17 12.80
CA TYR A 36 -42.97 6.27 13.84
C TYR A 36 -41.88 5.41 14.50
N GLY A 37 -40.61 5.56 14.09
CA GLY A 37 -39.47 4.82 14.62
C GLY A 37 -39.35 3.39 14.09
N ILE A 38 -40.08 3.03 13.04
CA ILE A 38 -39.94 1.75 12.33
C ILE A 38 -38.66 1.80 11.51
N VAL A 39 -37.80 0.80 11.70
CA VAL A 39 -36.52 0.68 11.00
C VAL A 39 -36.56 -0.51 10.06
N ASN A 40 -36.24 -0.30 8.78
CA ASN A 40 -36.15 -1.36 7.78
C ASN A 40 -34.77 -1.39 7.15
N ALA A 41 -34.20 -2.58 6.98
CA ALA A 41 -33.05 -2.80 6.12
C ALA A 41 -33.57 -3.10 4.71
N VAL A 42 -33.13 -2.30 3.74
CA VAL A 42 -33.47 -2.42 2.34
C VAL A 42 -32.29 -3.11 1.66
N PRO A 43 -32.48 -4.37 1.21
CA PRO A 43 -31.42 -5.12 0.55
C PRO A 43 -30.97 -4.43 -0.73
N HIS A 44 -29.69 -4.59 -1.06
CA HIS A 44 -29.06 -3.98 -2.23
C HIS A 44 -29.85 -4.26 -3.53
N ASN A 45 -30.31 -5.50 -3.73
CA ASN A 45 -31.06 -5.91 -4.92
C ASN A 45 -32.49 -5.34 -5.00
N ASN A 46 -32.98 -4.69 -3.94
CA ASN A 46 -34.33 -4.12 -3.87
C ASN A 46 -34.35 -2.60 -3.76
N ILE A 47 -33.22 -1.92 -3.96
CA ILE A 47 -33.11 -0.45 -3.84
C ILE A 47 -34.07 0.28 -4.78
N ASP A 48 -34.39 -0.30 -5.95
CA ASP A 48 -35.35 0.26 -6.89
C ASP A 48 -36.73 0.54 -6.28
N PHE A 49 -37.11 -0.24 -5.26
CA PHE A 49 -38.35 -0.05 -4.54
C PHE A 49 -38.44 1.34 -3.88
N LEU A 50 -37.31 1.92 -3.45
CA LEU A 50 -37.26 3.22 -2.80
C LEU A 50 -37.65 4.39 -3.72
N PHE A 51 -37.63 4.16 -5.03
CA PHE A 51 -37.95 5.18 -6.03
C PHE A 51 -39.38 5.09 -6.56
N ASN A 52 -40.12 4.03 -6.21
CA ASN A 52 -41.51 3.85 -6.64
C ASN A 52 -42.45 4.75 -5.81
N GLU A 53 -43.46 5.35 -6.46
CA GLU A 53 -44.49 6.14 -5.80
C GLU A 53 -45.28 5.32 -4.76
N ASP A 54 -45.45 4.02 -5.00
CA ASP A 54 -46.09 3.09 -4.05
C ASP A 54 -45.33 2.97 -2.72
N CYS A 55 -44.02 3.21 -2.73
CA CYS A 55 -43.19 3.19 -1.52
C CYS A 55 -43.49 4.39 -0.61
N ARG A 56 -43.78 5.57 -1.19
CA ARG A 56 -44.14 6.78 -0.43
C ARG A 56 -45.47 6.63 0.32
N ASN A 57 -46.38 5.83 -0.22
CA ASN A 57 -47.67 5.52 0.40
C ASN A 57 -47.60 4.29 1.32
N ASN A 58 -46.43 3.66 1.45
CA ASN A 58 -46.24 2.50 2.29
C ASN A 58 -45.95 2.93 3.73
N ILE A 59 -46.74 2.42 4.68
CA ILE A 59 -46.61 2.73 6.11
C ILE A 59 -45.21 2.46 6.69
N LEU A 60 -44.43 1.56 6.07
CA LEU A 60 -43.07 1.24 6.47
C LEU A 60 -42.05 2.30 6.04
N PHE A 61 -42.34 3.10 5.02
CA PHE A 61 -41.40 4.01 4.36
C PHE A 61 -41.90 5.46 4.27
N ASP A 62 -43.15 5.73 4.68
CA ASP A 62 -43.71 7.08 4.70
C ASP A 62 -42.83 8.02 5.55
N LYS A 63 -42.42 9.13 4.94
CA LYS A 63 -41.45 10.12 5.47
C LYS A 63 -40.20 9.50 6.11
N ALA A 64 -39.70 8.40 5.55
CA ALA A 64 -38.49 7.76 6.05
C ALA A 64 -37.24 8.60 5.75
N GLU A 65 -36.35 8.66 6.74
CA GLU A 65 -34.96 9.02 6.55
C GLU A 65 -34.16 7.78 6.13
N TYR A 66 -33.17 7.98 5.26
CA TYR A 66 -32.34 6.90 4.74
C TYR A 66 -30.90 7.06 5.20
N TYR A 67 -30.28 5.92 5.47
CA TYR A 67 -28.99 5.82 6.10
C TYR A 67 -28.14 4.79 5.36
N ILE A 68 -26.86 5.09 5.21
CA ILE A 68 -25.84 4.22 4.61
C ILE A 68 -24.61 4.22 5.52
N TYR A 69 -23.75 3.21 5.41
CA TYR A 69 -22.50 3.20 6.20
C TYR A 69 -21.67 4.47 5.94
N LYS A 70 -21.18 5.10 7.02
CA LYS A 70 -20.38 6.36 6.94
C LYS A 70 -19.21 6.25 5.97
N SER A 71 -18.42 5.19 6.10
CA SER A 71 -17.27 4.91 5.22
C SER A 71 -17.65 4.77 3.74
N TYR A 72 -18.88 4.33 3.44
CA TYR A 72 -19.38 4.21 2.08
C TYR A 72 -19.97 5.54 1.57
N LEU A 73 -20.62 6.33 2.44
CA LEU A 73 -21.04 7.68 2.07
C LEU A 73 -19.83 8.56 1.78
N GLU A 74 -18.79 8.49 2.60
CA GLU A 74 -17.53 9.21 2.37
C GLU A 74 -16.90 8.80 1.04
N MET A 75 -16.92 7.50 0.70
CA MET A 75 -16.50 7.02 -0.62
C MET A 75 -17.37 7.59 -1.74
N ILE A 76 -18.70 7.64 -1.55
CA ILE A 76 -19.65 8.21 -2.52
C ILE A 76 -19.42 9.72 -2.72
N GLU A 77 -19.24 10.45 -1.62
CA GLU A 77 -19.03 11.91 -1.61
C GLU A 77 -17.65 12.30 -2.13
N PHE A 78 -16.70 11.36 -2.15
CA PHE A 78 -15.41 11.48 -2.80
C PHE A 78 -15.51 11.54 -4.35
N PHE A 79 -16.64 11.14 -4.95
CA PHE A 79 -16.85 11.13 -6.41
C PHE A 79 -17.33 12.50 -6.94
N VAL A 80 -16.44 13.31 -7.57
CA VAL A 80 -16.75 14.67 -8.08
C VAL A 80 -16.36 14.89 -9.56
N ASN A 81 -17.24 15.63 -10.27
CA ASN A 81 -17.23 16.20 -11.63
C ASN A 81 -15.97 16.01 -12.52
N PRO A 82 -16.06 15.31 -13.67
CA PRO A 82 -14.92 15.05 -14.56
C PRO A 82 -14.26 16.31 -15.15
N ASN A 83 -14.95 17.45 -15.24
CA ASN A 83 -14.40 18.67 -15.82
C ASN A 83 -13.29 19.32 -14.95
N SER A 84 -13.16 18.98 -13.66
CA SER A 84 -12.11 19.50 -12.77
C SER A 84 -10.83 18.67 -12.75
N LEU A 85 -10.81 17.48 -13.38
CA LEU A 85 -9.63 16.60 -13.38
C LEU A 85 -8.39 17.19 -14.08
N ASN A 86 -8.57 18.14 -14.99
CA ASN A 86 -7.47 18.81 -15.70
C ASN A 86 -6.86 20.00 -14.93
N ASN A 87 -7.19 20.16 -13.64
CA ASN A 87 -6.72 21.26 -12.82
C ASN A 87 -5.77 20.76 -11.71
N LYS A 88 -4.55 21.33 -11.66
CA LYS A 88 -3.56 21.01 -10.62
C LYS A 88 -4.05 21.35 -9.20
N ASP A 89 -4.80 22.45 -9.04
CA ASP A 89 -5.29 22.88 -7.74
C ASP A 89 -6.34 21.90 -7.22
N TYR A 90 -7.13 21.33 -8.13
CA TYR A 90 -8.06 20.24 -7.81
C TYR A 90 -7.30 18.97 -7.41
N PHE A 91 -6.28 18.56 -8.17
CA PHE A 91 -5.41 17.44 -7.79
C PHE A 91 -4.85 17.61 -6.36
N TYR A 92 -4.29 18.78 -6.04
CA TYR A 92 -3.75 19.03 -4.70
C TYR A 92 -4.79 19.26 -3.62
N SER A 93 -6.05 19.58 -3.97
CA SER A 93 -7.15 19.59 -3.00
C SER A 93 -7.53 18.17 -2.53
N ILE A 94 -7.23 17.15 -3.33
CA ILE A 94 -7.45 15.74 -3.01
C ILE A 94 -6.18 15.13 -2.42
N PHE A 95 -5.06 15.20 -3.15
CA PHE A 95 -3.78 14.65 -2.72
C PHE A 95 -2.88 15.75 -2.14
N THR A 96 -3.28 16.26 -0.98
CA THR A 96 -2.46 17.24 -0.23
C THR A 96 -1.09 16.65 0.13
N SER A 97 -1.02 15.34 0.36
CA SER A 97 0.21 14.56 0.63
C SER A 97 1.23 14.59 -0.51
N CYS A 98 0.83 14.93 -1.74
CA CYS A 98 1.73 15.07 -2.89
C CYS A 98 2.39 16.46 -2.97
N LYS A 99 1.93 17.44 -2.19
CA LYS A 99 2.49 18.79 -2.25
C LYS A 99 3.70 18.89 -1.32
N ASP A 100 4.88 18.99 -1.91
CA ASP A 100 6.12 19.01 -1.14
C ASP A 100 6.32 20.34 -0.38
N PRO A 101 6.80 20.31 0.87
CA PRO A 101 7.15 21.53 1.61
C PRO A 101 8.43 22.20 1.09
N ILE A 102 9.32 21.48 0.40
CA ILE A 102 10.55 22.03 -0.19
C ILE A 102 10.20 22.66 -1.55
N GLU A 103 10.51 23.95 -1.71
CA GLU A 103 10.07 24.75 -2.86
C GLU A 103 10.60 24.23 -4.21
N ASN A 104 11.88 23.87 -4.30
CA ASN A 104 12.46 23.36 -5.55
C ASN A 104 11.85 22.02 -5.98
N VAL A 105 11.64 21.10 -5.03
CA VAL A 105 10.97 19.80 -5.28
C VAL A 105 9.53 20.04 -5.72
N ARG A 106 8.79 20.88 -4.99
CA ARG A 106 7.41 21.24 -5.31
C ARG A 106 7.31 21.83 -6.71
N THR A 107 8.12 22.83 -7.04
CA THR A 107 8.08 23.48 -8.36
C THR A 107 8.45 22.52 -9.49
N PHE A 108 9.40 21.61 -9.27
CA PHE A 108 9.75 20.58 -10.24
C PHE A 108 8.53 19.68 -10.54
N GLN A 109 7.89 19.16 -9.49
CA GLN A 109 6.76 18.24 -9.64
C GLN A 109 5.48 18.91 -10.14
N GLU A 110 5.20 20.15 -9.72
CA GLU A 110 4.06 20.93 -10.23
C GLU A 110 4.15 21.12 -11.75
N LYS A 111 5.35 21.41 -12.27
CA LYS A 111 5.57 21.51 -13.74
C LYS A 111 5.31 20.17 -14.44
N MET A 112 5.71 19.06 -13.82
CA MET A 112 5.45 17.72 -14.39
C MET A 112 3.96 17.40 -14.36
N LEU A 113 3.25 17.72 -13.27
CA LEU A 113 1.82 17.54 -13.16
C LEU A 113 1.07 18.35 -14.23
N GLU A 114 1.38 19.64 -14.39
CA GLU A 114 0.80 20.50 -15.43
C GLU A 114 1.04 19.91 -16.84
N ALA A 115 2.25 19.44 -17.10
CA ALA A 115 2.58 18.78 -18.37
C ALA A 115 1.71 17.53 -18.59
N ILE A 116 1.58 16.66 -17.59
CA ILE A 116 0.75 15.44 -17.66
C ILE A 116 -0.73 15.78 -17.89
N LEU A 117 -1.27 16.75 -17.15
CA LEU A 117 -2.66 17.18 -17.25
C LEU A 117 -2.97 17.78 -18.63
N SER A 118 -2.00 18.42 -19.28
CA SER A 118 -2.12 18.94 -20.65
C SER A 118 -2.08 17.86 -21.75
N MET A 119 -1.62 16.65 -21.42
CA MET A 119 -1.53 15.53 -22.36
C MET A 119 -2.77 14.64 -22.30
N ASN A 120 -3.20 14.15 -23.45
CA ASN A 120 -4.16 13.04 -23.50
C ASN A 120 -3.52 11.74 -23.02
N TYR A 121 -4.35 10.75 -22.69
CA TYR A 121 -3.94 9.45 -22.17
C TYR A 121 -2.84 8.77 -22.99
N PHE A 122 -3.04 8.66 -24.31
CA PHE A 122 -2.09 7.98 -25.21
C PHE A 122 -0.70 8.64 -25.14
N ARG A 123 -0.66 9.97 -25.18
CA ARG A 123 0.59 10.74 -25.12
C ARG A 123 1.29 10.61 -23.77
N ARG A 124 0.56 10.44 -22.65
CA ARG A 124 1.16 10.16 -21.34
C ARG A 124 1.92 8.84 -21.35
N ILE A 125 1.30 7.78 -21.87
CA ILE A 125 1.92 6.44 -21.99
C ILE A 125 3.16 6.48 -22.88
N GLU A 126 3.06 7.06 -24.07
CA GLU A 126 4.21 7.15 -24.99
C GLU A 126 5.36 7.96 -24.40
N ASN A 127 5.08 9.01 -23.63
CA ASN A 127 6.12 9.79 -22.96
C ASN A 127 6.91 8.96 -21.93
N ILE A 128 6.26 8.02 -21.22
CA ILE A 128 6.97 7.09 -20.33
C ILE A 128 7.79 6.08 -21.14
N LYS A 129 7.23 5.51 -22.21
CA LYS A 129 7.97 4.57 -23.07
C LYS A 129 9.23 5.19 -23.65
N GLU A 130 9.18 6.45 -24.09
CA GLU A 130 10.36 7.18 -24.57
C GLU A 130 11.44 7.33 -23.49
N LEU A 131 11.06 7.51 -22.22
CA LEU A 131 12.01 7.55 -21.11
C LEU A 131 12.58 6.16 -20.80
N ILE A 132 11.76 5.10 -20.85
CA ILE A 132 12.22 3.71 -20.68
C ILE A 132 13.26 3.38 -21.76
N LEU A 133 13.01 3.71 -23.03
CA LEU A 133 14.00 3.52 -24.10
C LEU A 133 15.32 4.23 -23.83
N LYS A 134 15.28 5.45 -23.25
CA LYS A 134 16.50 6.16 -22.83
C LYS A 134 17.20 5.46 -21.65
N LEU A 135 16.43 4.88 -20.74
CA LEU A 135 16.94 4.12 -19.60
C LEU A 135 17.64 2.83 -20.07
N GLU A 136 17.03 2.09 -20.99
CA GLU A 136 17.59 0.89 -21.61
C GLU A 136 18.91 1.17 -22.35
N ILE A 137 19.08 2.37 -22.94
CA ILE A 137 20.36 2.79 -23.51
C ILE A 137 21.43 2.90 -22.41
N GLU A 138 21.09 3.50 -21.26
CA GLU A 138 22.02 3.60 -20.12
C GLU A 138 22.28 2.23 -19.45
N GLU A 139 21.37 1.26 -19.57
CA GLU A 139 21.60 -0.14 -19.18
C GLU A 139 22.72 -0.83 -19.95
N ASN A 140 23.15 -0.32 -21.11
CA ASN A 140 24.31 -0.88 -21.80
C ASN A 140 25.65 -0.41 -21.23
N ARG A 141 25.65 0.50 -20.24
CA ARG A 141 26.87 0.94 -19.56
C ARG A 141 27.25 -0.01 -18.43
N ASP A 142 28.55 -0.06 -18.13
CA ASP A 142 29.11 -0.91 -17.06
C ASP A 142 28.72 -0.46 -15.65
N LYS A 143 28.31 0.80 -15.48
CA LYS A 143 27.95 1.40 -14.19
C LYS A 143 26.54 1.96 -14.20
N PHE A 144 25.93 2.04 -13.02
CA PHE A 144 24.74 2.84 -12.81
C PHE A 144 25.13 4.33 -12.74
N THR A 145 24.76 5.09 -13.78
CA THR A 145 25.16 6.49 -13.98
C THR A 145 24.21 7.49 -13.33
N CYS A 146 24.70 8.69 -13.02
CA CYS A 146 23.85 9.77 -12.46
C CYS A 146 22.71 10.12 -13.41
N LYS A 147 22.99 10.10 -14.72
CA LYS A 147 21.98 10.30 -15.77
C LYS A 147 20.90 9.22 -15.74
N ALA A 148 21.25 7.95 -15.53
CA ALA A 148 20.26 6.90 -15.38
C ALA A 148 19.40 7.13 -14.12
N ALA A 149 20.00 7.54 -13.00
CA ALA A 149 19.25 7.87 -11.78
C ALA A 149 18.27 9.04 -12.01
N GLU A 150 18.67 10.08 -12.73
CA GLU A 150 17.80 11.19 -13.14
C GLU A 150 16.61 10.71 -13.99
N ILE A 151 16.86 9.83 -14.97
CA ILE A 151 15.80 9.24 -15.81
C ILE A 151 14.84 8.41 -14.95
N VAL A 152 15.36 7.60 -14.03
CA VAL A 152 14.53 6.81 -13.11
C VAL A 152 13.67 7.73 -12.24
N GLY A 153 14.25 8.77 -11.64
CA GLY A 153 13.51 9.76 -10.85
C GLY A 153 12.39 10.42 -11.66
N GLU A 154 12.68 10.83 -12.91
CA GLU A 154 11.68 11.41 -13.80
C GLU A 154 10.53 10.44 -14.11
N ILE A 155 10.84 9.19 -14.45
CA ILE A 155 9.85 8.15 -14.73
C ILE A 155 8.96 7.90 -13.50
N LEU A 156 9.56 7.69 -12.33
CA LEU A 156 8.83 7.34 -11.12
C LEU A 156 7.92 8.48 -10.64
N VAL A 157 8.37 9.74 -10.69
CA VAL A 157 7.51 10.90 -10.39
C VAL A 157 6.32 10.96 -11.34
N LYS A 158 6.54 10.79 -12.66
CA LYS A 158 5.43 10.81 -13.63
C LYS A 158 4.45 9.68 -13.39
N LEU A 159 4.93 8.46 -13.15
CA LEU A 159 4.07 7.31 -12.83
C LEU A 159 3.27 7.57 -11.55
N GLY A 160 3.90 8.08 -10.49
CA GLY A 160 3.24 8.42 -9.23
C GLY A 160 2.12 9.45 -9.39
N LEU A 161 2.34 10.50 -10.22
CA LEU A 161 1.33 11.51 -10.55
C LEU A 161 0.21 10.93 -11.44
N MET A 162 0.57 10.23 -12.52
CA MET A 162 -0.37 9.64 -13.47
C MET A 162 -1.31 8.64 -12.79
N GLN A 163 -0.79 7.79 -11.91
CA GLN A 163 -1.60 6.83 -11.19
C GLN A 163 -2.59 7.49 -10.23
N ARG A 164 -2.19 8.58 -9.56
CA ARG A 164 -3.10 9.34 -8.70
C ARG A 164 -4.15 10.11 -9.50
N ILE A 165 -3.81 10.63 -10.68
CA ILE A 165 -4.81 11.17 -11.62
C ILE A 165 -5.82 10.09 -12.00
N ASN A 166 -5.35 8.86 -12.30
CA ASN A 166 -6.23 7.73 -12.60
C ASN A 166 -7.09 7.33 -11.41
N VAL A 167 -6.57 7.43 -10.16
CA VAL A 167 -7.39 7.25 -8.95
C VAL A 167 -8.53 8.25 -8.97
N ILE A 168 -8.28 9.54 -9.18
CA ILE A 168 -9.33 10.57 -9.26
C ILE A 168 -10.32 10.30 -10.40
N GLY A 169 -9.82 9.91 -11.58
CA GLY A 169 -10.65 9.68 -12.77
C GLY A 169 -11.58 8.47 -12.64
N ASN A 170 -11.05 7.35 -12.14
CA ASN A 170 -11.83 6.14 -11.86
C ASN A 170 -12.86 6.35 -10.74
N ILE A 171 -12.69 7.42 -9.97
CA ILE A 171 -13.57 7.87 -8.89
C ILE A 171 -14.64 8.83 -9.46
N SER A 172 -14.35 9.67 -10.46
CA SER A 172 -15.30 10.65 -10.98
C SER A 172 -16.38 10.13 -11.95
N ASP A 173 -16.19 8.96 -12.58
CA ASP A 173 -17.05 8.53 -13.70
C ASP A 173 -18.19 7.58 -13.28
N ASN A 174 -19.42 8.08 -13.35
CA ASN A 174 -20.68 7.33 -13.18
C ASN A 174 -21.07 6.48 -14.40
N GLU A 175 -20.34 6.56 -15.51
CA GLU A 175 -20.50 5.66 -16.64
C GLU A 175 -19.35 4.66 -16.65
N LEU A 176 -19.70 3.37 -16.69
CA LEU A 176 -18.83 2.25 -16.96
C LEU A 176 -17.87 2.57 -18.12
N PHE A 177 -16.71 3.14 -17.82
CA PHE A 177 -15.58 3.04 -18.70
C PHE A 177 -15.25 1.56 -18.75
N ASP A 178 -15.49 0.99 -19.93
CA ASP A 178 -15.19 -0.37 -20.33
C ASP A 178 -13.85 -0.79 -19.71
N SER A 179 -13.90 -1.53 -18.60
CA SER A 179 -12.75 -1.91 -17.78
C SER A 179 -11.73 -2.75 -18.58
N ASN A 180 -12.12 -3.16 -19.79
CA ASN A 180 -11.28 -3.85 -20.75
C ASN A 180 -10.32 -2.92 -21.52
N ASN A 181 -10.51 -1.60 -21.53
CA ASN A 181 -9.69 -0.67 -22.33
C ASN A 181 -8.63 0.12 -21.52
N PHE A 182 -8.76 0.22 -20.19
CA PHE A 182 -7.93 1.15 -19.41
C PHE A 182 -6.61 0.56 -18.87
N ASN A 183 -6.44 -0.77 -18.91
CA ASN A 183 -5.49 -1.41 -18.01
C ASN A 183 -4.28 -2.09 -18.67
N ILE A 184 -4.19 -2.13 -19.99
CA ILE A 184 -3.21 -3.02 -20.64
C ILE A 184 -1.77 -2.46 -20.58
N ASN A 185 -1.57 -1.14 -20.51
CA ASN A 185 -0.22 -0.57 -20.62
C ASN A 185 0.43 -0.18 -19.29
N TYR A 186 -0.30 0.22 -18.24
CA TYR A 186 0.36 0.70 -17.01
C TYR A 186 1.08 -0.39 -16.23
N GLU A 187 0.48 -1.58 -16.13
CA GLU A 187 1.13 -2.73 -15.49
C GLU A 187 2.42 -3.10 -16.25
N GLU A 188 2.40 -3.04 -17.58
CA GLU A 188 3.58 -3.25 -18.42
C GLU A 188 4.64 -2.18 -18.19
N LEU A 189 4.27 -0.89 -18.18
CA LEU A 189 5.21 0.20 -17.89
C LEU A 189 5.86 0.05 -16.51
N LEU A 190 5.06 -0.22 -15.47
CA LEU A 190 5.55 -0.44 -14.11
C LEU A 190 6.54 -1.61 -14.05
N ARG A 191 6.20 -2.71 -14.73
CA ARG A 191 7.08 -3.87 -14.86
C ARG A 191 8.38 -3.48 -15.56
N SER A 192 8.33 -2.93 -16.78
CA SER A 192 9.53 -2.56 -17.53
C SER A 192 10.47 -1.65 -16.73
N VAL A 193 9.91 -0.67 -16.01
CA VAL A 193 10.71 0.22 -15.15
C VAL A 193 11.35 -0.54 -13.98
N ALA A 194 10.61 -1.42 -13.30
CA ALA A 194 11.13 -2.26 -12.23
C ALA A 194 12.23 -3.22 -12.73
N GLU A 195 12.06 -3.79 -13.91
CA GLU A 195 13.06 -4.67 -14.56
C GLU A 195 14.34 -3.89 -14.91
N SER A 196 14.21 -2.73 -15.56
CA SER A 196 15.32 -1.84 -15.87
C SER A 196 16.09 -1.40 -14.62
N VAL A 197 15.37 -0.99 -13.58
CA VAL A 197 15.98 -0.55 -12.32
C VAL A 197 16.66 -1.73 -11.61
N PHE A 198 16.08 -2.92 -11.62
CA PHE A 198 16.74 -4.12 -11.12
C PHE A 198 18.08 -4.38 -11.83
N VAL A 199 18.12 -4.26 -13.16
CA VAL A 199 19.37 -4.41 -13.93
C VAL A 199 20.40 -3.36 -13.52
N LEU A 200 19.98 -2.10 -13.36
CA LEU A 200 20.87 -1.00 -12.99
C LEU A 200 21.43 -1.15 -11.57
N LEU A 201 20.60 -1.51 -10.59
CA LEU A 201 21.01 -1.68 -9.18
C LEU A 201 21.94 -2.88 -8.96
N ASN A 202 22.00 -3.83 -9.90
CA ASN A 202 22.99 -4.91 -9.87
C ASN A 202 24.38 -4.49 -10.37
N LYS A 203 24.57 -3.23 -10.79
CA LYS A 203 25.85 -2.72 -11.30
C LYS A 203 26.62 -1.93 -10.24
N PRO A 204 27.94 -1.77 -10.41
CA PRO A 204 28.69 -0.77 -9.67
C PRO A 204 28.15 0.63 -9.92
N TYR A 205 28.09 1.44 -8.86
CA TYR A 205 27.57 2.80 -8.94
C TYR A 205 28.64 3.73 -9.50
N GLU A 206 28.23 4.75 -10.26
CA GLU A 206 29.12 5.84 -10.63
C GLU A 206 29.60 6.61 -9.40
N LYS A 207 28.68 6.86 -8.46
CA LYS A 207 28.89 7.50 -7.15
C LYS A 207 27.97 6.85 -6.11
N ASN A 208 28.43 6.73 -4.86
CA ASN A 208 27.66 6.06 -3.80
C ASN A 208 26.38 6.84 -3.42
N ASP A 209 26.38 8.16 -3.58
CA ASP A 209 25.32 9.10 -3.19
C ASP A 209 24.44 9.51 -4.39
N ILE A 210 24.31 8.64 -5.40
CA ILE A 210 23.69 8.97 -6.70
C ILE A 210 22.25 9.49 -6.59
N PHE A 211 21.52 9.09 -5.54
CA PHE A 211 20.14 9.51 -5.32
C PHE A 211 20.00 10.73 -4.38
N THR A 212 21.04 11.10 -3.62
CA THR A 212 20.99 12.17 -2.60
C THR A 212 20.60 13.53 -3.17
N ASN A 213 20.94 13.80 -4.44
CA ASN A 213 20.61 15.06 -5.12
C ASN A 213 19.70 14.85 -6.34
N THR A 214 19.11 13.66 -6.50
CA THR A 214 18.28 13.34 -7.66
C THR A 214 16.81 13.68 -7.37
N MET A 215 16.21 14.49 -8.24
CA MET A 215 14.79 14.86 -8.11
C MET A 215 13.89 13.63 -8.15
N GLY A 216 12.89 13.60 -7.27
CA GLY A 216 12.04 12.42 -7.07
C GLY A 216 12.51 11.50 -5.95
N PHE A 217 13.63 11.80 -5.27
CA PHE A 217 14.08 11.08 -4.07
C PHE A 217 14.38 12.01 -2.88
N THR A 218 14.34 13.33 -3.07
CA THR A 218 14.81 14.34 -2.10
C THR A 218 13.68 15.02 -1.33
N GLY A 219 12.44 14.86 -1.78
CA GLY A 219 11.24 15.42 -1.15
C GLY A 219 10.79 14.69 0.10
N TYR A 220 9.87 15.35 0.80
CA TYR A 220 9.17 14.84 1.98
C TYR A 220 7.72 14.42 1.69
N ASN A 221 7.26 14.62 0.45
CA ASN A 221 5.93 14.21 0.02
C ASN A 221 5.83 12.71 -0.23
N ILE A 222 4.61 12.24 -0.49
CA ILE A 222 4.33 10.83 -0.69
C ILE A 222 4.93 10.25 -1.99
N ILE A 223 5.20 11.09 -3.00
CA ILE A 223 5.75 10.64 -4.28
C ILE A 223 7.21 10.25 -4.08
N ASP A 224 8.01 11.12 -3.48
CA ASP A 224 9.43 10.86 -3.20
C ASP A 224 9.58 9.72 -2.21
N HIS A 225 8.70 9.63 -1.21
CA HIS A 225 8.62 8.47 -0.33
C HIS A 225 8.42 7.17 -1.11
N SER A 226 7.35 7.06 -1.92
CA SER A 226 7.10 5.85 -2.73
C SER A 226 8.27 5.50 -3.66
N ASN A 227 8.95 6.51 -4.22
CA ASN A 227 10.12 6.31 -5.08
C ASN A 227 11.34 5.78 -4.31
N ARG A 228 11.63 6.31 -3.12
CA ARG A 228 12.72 5.79 -2.26
C ARG A 228 12.43 4.37 -1.81
N ILE A 229 11.20 4.08 -1.37
CA ILE A 229 10.81 2.71 -1.00
C ILE A 229 10.93 1.76 -2.19
N PHE A 230 10.56 2.18 -3.40
CA PHE A 230 10.74 1.39 -4.63
C PHE A 230 12.21 0.99 -4.85
N ILE A 231 13.15 1.96 -4.79
CA ILE A 231 14.59 1.70 -4.97
C ILE A 231 15.13 0.82 -3.84
N ASN A 232 14.86 1.21 -2.59
CA ASN A 232 15.36 0.51 -1.41
C ASN A 232 14.84 -0.93 -1.34
N THR A 233 13.62 -1.20 -1.83
CA THR A 233 13.07 -2.57 -1.89
C THR A 233 13.91 -3.45 -2.80
N ILE A 234 14.26 -2.97 -4.00
CA ILE A 234 15.07 -3.73 -4.95
C ILE A 234 16.49 -3.95 -4.39
N GLU A 235 17.16 -2.87 -3.95
CA GLU A 235 18.51 -2.96 -3.39
C GLU A 235 18.58 -3.91 -2.20
N TYR A 236 17.63 -3.79 -1.27
CA TYR A 236 17.60 -4.60 -0.07
C TYR A 236 17.35 -6.08 -0.39
N MET A 237 16.47 -6.40 -1.33
CA MET A 237 16.23 -7.80 -1.73
C MET A 237 17.44 -8.41 -2.45
N ILE A 238 18.16 -7.62 -3.28
CA ILE A 238 19.46 -8.04 -3.87
C ILE A 238 20.49 -8.31 -2.77
N PHE A 239 20.61 -7.39 -1.80
CA PHE A 239 21.52 -7.52 -0.66
C PHE A 239 21.19 -8.74 0.20
N TYR A 240 19.91 -8.97 0.48
CA TYR A 240 19.40 -10.13 1.18
C TYR A 240 19.80 -11.42 0.45
N ASN A 241 19.55 -11.51 -0.87
CA ASN A 241 19.90 -12.69 -1.67
C ASN A 241 21.40 -12.99 -1.63
N LYS A 242 22.24 -11.96 -1.71
CA LYS A 242 23.71 -12.09 -1.57
C LYS A 242 24.09 -12.65 -0.20
N ASN A 243 23.48 -12.18 0.88
CA ASN A 243 23.75 -12.69 2.24
C ASN A 243 23.27 -14.14 2.43
N ILE A 244 22.14 -14.52 1.82
CA ILE A 244 21.68 -15.91 1.78
C ILE A 244 22.71 -16.81 1.08
N ASN A 245 23.23 -16.39 -0.08
CA ASN A 245 24.30 -17.10 -0.79
C ASN A 245 25.59 -17.23 0.03
N MET A 246 25.91 -16.23 0.86
CA MET A 246 27.06 -16.25 1.76
C MET A 246 26.85 -17.09 3.03
N GLY A 247 25.76 -17.87 3.12
CA GLY A 247 25.53 -18.83 4.19
C GLY A 247 24.93 -18.23 5.47
N ILE A 248 24.28 -17.07 5.40
CA ILE A 248 23.60 -16.48 6.58
C ILE A 248 22.51 -17.43 7.12
N LEU A 249 21.86 -18.22 6.26
CA LEU A 249 20.83 -19.18 6.68
C LEU A 249 21.38 -20.22 7.67
N SER A 250 22.60 -20.73 7.43
CA SER A 250 23.25 -21.67 8.34
C SER A 250 23.55 -21.02 9.69
N LYS A 251 23.93 -19.73 9.69
CA LYS A 251 24.15 -18.95 10.93
C LYS A 251 22.83 -18.75 11.69
N ILE A 252 21.75 -18.41 10.99
CA ILE A 252 20.40 -18.27 11.59
C ILE A 252 19.98 -19.61 12.23
N ARG A 253 20.11 -20.73 11.50
CA ARG A 253 19.78 -22.06 12.04
C ARG A 253 20.60 -22.41 13.28
N ALA A 254 21.90 -22.17 13.27
CA ALA A 254 22.78 -22.45 14.40
C ALA A 254 22.40 -21.64 15.64
N LYS A 255 21.90 -20.42 15.45
CA LYS A 255 21.50 -19.51 16.55
C LYS A 255 20.00 -19.51 16.84
N TRP A 256 19.19 -20.29 16.12
CA TRP A 256 17.72 -20.23 16.19
C TRP A 256 17.19 -20.24 17.63
N LYS A 257 17.57 -21.25 18.41
CA LYS A 257 17.09 -21.43 19.78
C LYS A 257 17.50 -20.30 20.73
N ASN A 258 18.68 -19.73 20.53
CA ASN A 258 19.30 -18.80 21.48
C ASN A 258 19.03 -17.33 21.14
N GLU A 259 18.80 -17.01 19.86
CA GLU A 259 18.68 -15.62 19.38
C GLU A 259 17.32 -15.31 18.75
N TYR A 260 16.79 -16.20 17.90
CA TYR A 260 15.62 -15.88 17.06
C TYR A 260 14.30 -16.40 17.64
N MET A 261 14.30 -17.59 18.23
CA MET A 261 13.09 -18.32 18.66
C MET A 261 12.21 -17.50 19.61
N VAL A 262 12.81 -16.70 20.51
CA VAL A 262 12.07 -15.87 21.46
C VAL A 262 11.15 -14.86 20.78
N TYR A 263 11.58 -14.28 19.65
CA TYR A 263 10.78 -13.34 18.89
C TYR A 263 9.64 -14.05 18.17
N TYR A 264 9.92 -15.18 17.51
CA TYR A 264 8.90 -15.93 16.78
C TYR A 264 7.89 -16.63 17.71
N ASP A 265 8.28 -16.99 18.94
CA ASP A 265 7.33 -17.50 19.95
C ASP A 265 6.29 -16.44 20.34
N LYS A 266 6.70 -15.17 20.49
CA LYS A 266 5.78 -14.04 20.71
C LYS A 266 4.81 -13.88 19.52
N VAL A 267 5.32 -13.92 18.28
CA VAL A 267 4.50 -13.81 17.06
C VAL A 267 3.52 -14.98 16.91
N SER A 268 3.97 -16.21 17.19
CA SER A 268 3.15 -17.42 17.13
C SER A 268 1.97 -17.38 18.10
N LYS A 269 2.18 -16.89 19.33
CA LYS A 269 1.11 -16.71 20.33
C LYS A 269 0.06 -15.71 19.86
N LYS A 270 0.49 -14.55 19.35
CA LYS A 270 -0.43 -13.51 18.83
C LYS A 270 -1.30 -14.03 17.67
N ASN A 271 -0.71 -14.83 16.78
CA ASN A 271 -1.37 -15.30 15.56
C ASN A 271 -2.12 -16.64 15.69
N ARG A 272 -2.14 -17.27 16.88
CA ARG A 272 -2.73 -18.62 17.12
C ARG A 272 -2.15 -19.67 16.17
N PHE A 273 -0.83 -19.76 16.15
CA PHE A 273 -0.08 -20.74 15.38
C PHE A 273 -0.01 -22.09 16.12
N ILE A 274 -0.29 -23.19 15.42
CA ILE A 274 -0.49 -24.50 16.06
C ILE A 274 0.81 -25.31 16.31
N LYS A 275 1.88 -25.07 15.54
CA LYS A 275 3.08 -25.92 15.62
C LYS A 275 4.10 -25.39 16.63
N ASP A 276 4.96 -26.29 17.08
CA ASP A 276 6.12 -25.99 17.93
C ASP A 276 7.11 -25.04 17.23
N THR A 277 7.53 -24.00 17.95
CA THR A 277 8.44 -22.93 17.48
C THR A 277 9.92 -23.30 17.62
N SER A 278 10.24 -24.46 18.19
CA SER A 278 11.63 -24.90 18.45
C SER A 278 12.51 -25.09 17.20
N LYS A 279 11.90 -25.16 16.01
CA LYS A 279 12.57 -25.30 14.71
C LYS A 279 12.11 -24.22 13.74
N LEU A 280 13.08 -23.61 13.05
CA LEU A 280 12.83 -22.61 12.00
C LEU A 280 11.87 -23.13 10.91
N ASP A 281 12.06 -24.37 10.46
CA ASP A 281 11.25 -24.95 9.36
C ASP A 281 9.80 -25.25 9.77
N ASN A 282 9.46 -25.19 11.06
CA ASN A 282 8.07 -25.22 11.51
C ASN A 282 7.39 -23.86 11.31
N ILE A 283 8.13 -22.76 11.48
CA ILE A 283 7.65 -21.39 11.36
C ILE A 283 7.50 -20.97 9.89
N PHE A 284 8.55 -21.21 9.12
CA PHE A 284 8.65 -20.84 7.71
C PHE A 284 8.20 -22.00 6.83
N LYS A 285 7.11 -21.84 6.10
CA LYS A 285 6.68 -22.82 5.10
C LYS A 285 7.79 -22.98 4.05
N PHE A 286 8.33 -24.20 3.95
CA PHE A 286 9.48 -24.54 3.10
C PHE A 286 10.81 -23.85 3.45
N GLY A 287 10.92 -23.27 4.64
CA GLY A 287 12.13 -22.61 5.12
C GLY A 287 12.38 -21.22 4.50
N ILE A 288 13.48 -20.60 4.91
CA ILE A 288 13.93 -19.30 4.38
C ILE A 288 14.70 -19.53 3.08
N ARG A 289 14.37 -18.77 2.04
CA ARG A 289 15.02 -18.82 0.73
C ARG A 289 15.34 -17.43 0.20
N GLN A 290 16.02 -17.42 -0.95
CA GLN A 290 16.19 -16.24 -1.79
C GLN A 290 14.87 -15.85 -2.45
N PHE A 291 14.74 -14.55 -2.74
CA PHE A 291 13.69 -14.06 -3.62
C PHE A 291 14.10 -14.27 -5.07
N ASP A 292 13.20 -14.76 -5.90
CA ASP A 292 13.43 -14.80 -7.34
C ASP A 292 13.27 -13.41 -7.96
N TYR A 293 13.64 -13.31 -9.23
CA TYR A 293 13.57 -12.06 -9.99
C TYR A 293 12.14 -11.48 -10.04
N ILE A 294 11.14 -12.32 -10.25
CA ILE A 294 9.74 -11.89 -10.38
C ILE A 294 9.23 -11.36 -9.04
N GLU A 295 9.60 -11.98 -7.93
CA GLU A 295 9.26 -11.51 -6.59
C GLU A 295 9.87 -10.13 -6.31
N ILE A 296 11.12 -9.89 -6.69
CA ILE A 296 11.77 -8.58 -6.52
C ILE A 296 11.07 -7.50 -7.34
N VAL A 297 10.79 -7.80 -8.61
CA VAL A 297 10.05 -6.90 -9.50
C VAL A 297 8.66 -6.60 -8.93
N ASN A 298 7.88 -7.62 -8.56
CA ASN A 298 6.54 -7.45 -8.00
C ASN A 298 6.56 -6.65 -6.68
N MET A 299 7.53 -6.90 -5.79
CA MET A 299 7.63 -6.15 -4.53
C MET A 299 8.05 -4.71 -4.72
N SER A 300 8.88 -4.42 -5.72
CA SER A 300 9.19 -3.03 -6.06
C SER A 300 7.95 -2.29 -6.58
N ILE A 301 7.15 -2.91 -7.46
CA ILE A 301 5.90 -2.31 -7.94
C ILE A 301 4.92 -2.09 -6.77
N ALA A 302 4.81 -3.06 -5.87
CA ALA A 302 4.00 -2.90 -4.65
C ALA A 302 4.51 -1.74 -3.78
N ALA A 303 5.82 -1.60 -3.60
CA ALA A 303 6.44 -0.49 -2.88
C ALA A 303 6.14 0.88 -3.53
N LEU A 304 6.08 0.98 -4.86
CA LEU A 304 5.71 2.23 -5.52
C LEU A 304 4.23 2.60 -5.33
N LEU A 305 3.36 1.59 -5.18
CA LEU A 305 1.91 1.76 -5.18
C LEU A 305 1.25 1.64 -3.80
N HIS A 306 1.99 1.33 -2.74
CA HIS A 306 1.41 1.00 -1.43
C HIS A 306 0.49 2.11 -0.89
N ASP A 307 0.89 3.37 -1.05
CA ASP A 307 0.18 4.57 -0.60
C ASP A 307 -0.54 5.32 -1.72
N ILE A 308 -0.93 4.63 -2.80
CA ILE A 308 -1.53 5.27 -3.98
C ILE A 308 -2.84 6.00 -3.68
N THR A 309 -3.59 5.54 -2.67
CA THR A 309 -4.86 6.15 -2.23
C THR A 309 -4.72 7.11 -1.04
N LEU A 310 -3.51 7.34 -0.53
CA LEU A 310 -3.28 8.20 0.63
C LEU A 310 -3.36 9.69 0.24
N THR A 311 -4.42 10.37 0.68
CA THR A 311 -4.73 11.76 0.30
C THR A 311 -4.00 12.80 1.15
N GLU A 312 -3.71 12.51 2.41
CA GLU A 312 -3.10 13.45 3.36
C GLU A 312 -1.91 12.84 4.10
N THR A 313 -0.95 13.67 4.50
CA THR A 313 0.20 13.21 5.29
C THR A 313 -0.23 12.97 6.73
N MET A 314 -0.27 11.71 7.16
CA MET A 314 -0.68 11.35 8.53
C MET A 314 0.39 10.53 9.26
N ASN A 315 0.38 10.54 10.59
CA ASN A 315 1.20 9.62 11.39
C ASN A 315 0.48 8.27 11.50
N TYR A 316 1.03 7.22 10.88
CA TYR A 316 0.47 5.86 10.90
C TYR A 316 1.24 4.89 11.79
N LEU A 317 2.21 5.36 12.59
CA LEU A 317 2.98 4.49 13.46
C LEU A 317 2.05 3.79 14.49
N PRO A 318 2.04 2.44 14.56
CA PRO A 318 1.19 1.68 15.47
C PRO A 318 1.78 1.66 16.89
N ILE A 319 1.95 2.83 17.50
CA ILE A 319 2.65 2.99 18.78
C ILE A 319 1.67 3.16 19.95
N GLU A 320 0.47 3.75 19.74
CA GLU A 320 -0.66 3.73 20.68
C GLU A 320 -1.97 4.20 19.98
N ASN A 321 -3.13 3.59 20.32
CA ASN A 321 -4.52 3.93 19.91
C ASN A 321 -4.70 4.89 18.71
N SER A 322 -4.18 4.52 17.55
CA SER A 322 -4.50 5.18 16.29
C SER A 322 -5.90 4.76 15.85
N ASN A 323 -6.73 5.74 15.47
CA ASN A 323 -8.07 5.50 14.89
C ASN A 323 -7.97 4.49 13.73
N ASN A 324 -8.79 3.43 13.77
CA ASN A 324 -8.82 2.38 12.73
C ASN A 324 -9.01 2.92 11.29
N GLU A 325 -9.59 4.11 11.12
CA GLU A 325 -9.75 4.79 9.82
C GLU A 325 -8.42 5.14 9.14
N LEU A 326 -7.35 5.39 9.93
CA LEU A 326 -6.01 5.77 9.46
C LEU A 326 -5.36 4.70 8.57
N TYR A 327 -5.73 3.43 8.73
CA TYR A 327 -5.12 2.31 8.00
C TYR A 327 -5.99 1.81 6.85
N SER A 328 -7.10 2.49 6.58
CA SER A 328 -8.00 2.13 5.49
C SER A 328 -7.35 2.28 4.11
N HIS A 329 -6.27 3.06 3.97
CA HIS A 329 -5.61 3.27 2.67
C HIS A 329 -4.98 1.99 2.13
N ALA A 330 -4.39 1.13 2.96
CA ALA A 330 -3.84 -0.14 2.49
C ALA A 330 -4.93 -1.02 1.83
N ILE A 331 -6.12 -1.07 2.45
CA ILE A 331 -7.27 -1.83 1.93
C ILE A 331 -7.87 -1.13 0.69
N LYS A 332 -7.98 0.20 0.69
CA LYS A 332 -8.42 1.00 -0.46
C LYS A 332 -7.49 0.81 -1.66
N SER A 333 -6.18 0.88 -1.44
CA SER A 333 -5.14 0.62 -2.43
C SER A 333 -5.21 -0.81 -2.95
N TYR A 334 -5.34 -1.83 -2.09
CA TYR A 334 -5.55 -3.22 -2.53
C TYR A 334 -6.74 -3.35 -3.48
N ASN A 335 -7.90 -2.79 -3.10
CA ASN A 335 -9.10 -2.87 -3.92
C ASN A 335 -8.93 -2.11 -5.23
N TYR A 336 -8.39 -0.90 -5.18
CA TYR A 336 -8.13 -0.09 -6.36
C TYR A 336 -7.23 -0.84 -7.36
N LEU A 337 -6.10 -1.39 -6.90
CA LEU A 337 -5.20 -2.12 -7.79
C LEU A 337 -5.87 -3.35 -8.40
N LYS A 338 -6.54 -4.15 -7.57
CA LYS A 338 -7.25 -5.36 -8.00
C LYS A 338 -8.32 -5.11 -9.07
N TYR A 339 -8.99 -3.96 -9.02
CA TYR A 339 -10.09 -3.65 -9.93
C TYR A 339 -9.71 -2.71 -11.09
N SER A 340 -8.58 -1.99 -10.98
CA SER A 340 -8.28 -0.88 -11.90
C SER A 340 -6.85 -0.85 -12.48
N ILE A 341 -5.86 -1.54 -11.89
CA ILE A 341 -4.45 -1.42 -12.33
C ILE A 341 -3.76 -2.76 -12.60
N SER A 342 -3.89 -3.74 -11.70
CA SER A 342 -3.07 -4.95 -11.78
C SER A 342 -3.89 -6.19 -11.50
N ASN A 343 -3.74 -7.18 -12.38
CA ASN A 343 -4.23 -8.53 -12.13
C ASN A 343 -3.22 -9.39 -11.35
N ASN A 344 -2.05 -8.82 -11.02
CA ASN A 344 -1.01 -9.51 -10.27
C ASN A 344 -1.35 -9.56 -8.78
N GLN A 345 -1.71 -10.76 -8.32
CA GLN A 345 -2.11 -11.00 -6.94
C GLN A 345 -1.01 -10.68 -5.93
N ASP A 346 0.27 -10.90 -6.27
CA ASP A 346 1.39 -10.66 -5.34
C ASP A 346 1.56 -9.15 -5.08
N VAL A 347 1.48 -8.34 -6.14
CA VAL A 347 1.52 -6.87 -6.05
C VAL A 347 0.34 -6.36 -5.23
N ASN A 348 -0.88 -6.75 -5.61
CA ASN A 348 -2.10 -6.31 -4.95
C ASN A 348 -2.06 -6.67 -3.47
N LEU A 349 -1.75 -7.93 -3.15
CA LEU A 349 -1.72 -8.41 -1.78
C LEU A 349 -0.64 -7.69 -0.97
N ALA A 350 0.58 -7.53 -1.48
CA ALA A 350 1.62 -6.79 -0.76
C ALA A 350 1.19 -5.36 -0.41
N VAL A 351 0.52 -4.66 -1.34
CA VAL A 351 -0.08 -3.35 -1.08
C VAL A 351 -1.16 -3.41 0.01
N GLY A 352 -1.99 -4.46 0.04
CA GLY A 352 -2.96 -4.64 1.13
C GLY A 352 -2.36 -4.99 2.50
N LEU A 353 -1.12 -5.50 2.54
CA LEU A 353 -0.50 -6.10 3.72
C LEU A 353 0.67 -5.29 4.31
N HIS A 354 1.00 -4.11 3.78
CA HIS A 354 2.18 -3.36 4.24
C HIS A 354 2.02 -2.70 5.63
N HIS A 355 0.85 -2.82 6.27
CA HIS A 355 0.60 -2.39 7.64
C HIS A 355 0.02 -3.53 8.50
N GLU A 356 0.52 -4.77 8.37
CA GLU A 356 0.07 -5.90 9.20
C GLU A 356 0.79 -5.95 10.55
N TYR A 357 2.08 -5.63 10.57
CA TYR A 357 2.93 -5.59 11.77
C TYR A 357 2.72 -6.80 12.71
N TYR A 358 2.78 -8.01 12.16
CA TYR A 358 2.51 -9.28 12.85
C TYR A 358 1.19 -9.37 13.64
N GLY A 359 0.16 -8.66 13.18
CA GLY A 359 -1.16 -8.61 13.82
C GLY A 359 -1.29 -7.50 14.88
N TYR A 360 -0.37 -6.53 14.88
CA TYR A 360 -0.50 -5.27 15.63
C TYR A 360 -0.92 -4.10 14.74
N GLY A 361 -0.95 -4.29 13.43
CA GLY A 361 -1.46 -3.31 12.48
C GLY A 361 -2.93 -3.53 12.13
N TYR A 362 -3.37 -2.89 11.04
CA TYR A 362 -4.78 -2.82 10.63
C TYR A 362 -4.95 -3.03 9.11
N GLY A 363 -4.06 -3.81 8.51
CA GLY A 363 -4.08 -4.13 7.08
C GLY A 363 -5.20 -5.11 6.67
N PHE A 364 -5.07 -5.61 5.45
CA PHE A 364 -6.05 -6.51 4.83
C PHE A 364 -6.11 -7.91 5.48
N ALA A 365 -4.98 -8.54 5.84
CA ALA A 365 -4.97 -9.90 6.39
C ALA A 365 -5.57 -9.97 7.79
N ILE A 366 -5.32 -8.99 8.67
CA ILE A 366 -5.97 -8.97 9.99
C ILE A 366 -7.49 -8.89 9.85
N THR A 367 -7.99 -8.06 8.92
CA THR A 367 -9.43 -7.95 8.60
C THR A 367 -10.00 -9.29 8.12
N LEU A 368 -9.29 -9.99 7.23
CA LEU A 368 -9.68 -11.33 6.78
C LEU A 368 -9.66 -12.36 7.92
N CYS A 369 -8.65 -12.31 8.80
CA CYS A 369 -8.49 -13.22 9.92
C CYS A 369 -9.62 -13.06 10.93
N GLU A 370 -10.00 -11.83 11.26
CA GLU A 370 -11.13 -11.54 12.13
C GLU A 370 -12.44 -12.07 11.55
N ALA A 371 -12.72 -11.81 10.27
CA ALA A 371 -13.89 -12.35 9.57
C ALA A 371 -13.91 -13.89 9.58
N MET A 372 -12.74 -14.53 9.42
CA MET A 372 -12.60 -15.99 9.49
C MET A 372 -12.86 -16.51 10.91
N ARG A 373 -12.36 -15.84 11.94
CA ARG A 373 -12.56 -16.21 13.35
C ARG A 373 -14.02 -16.09 13.80
N VAL A 374 -14.78 -15.15 13.26
CA VAL A 374 -16.24 -15.11 13.48
C VAL A 374 -16.91 -16.39 12.97
N LYS A 375 -16.50 -16.89 11.81
CA LYS A 375 -17.06 -18.13 11.21
C LYS A 375 -16.50 -19.40 11.84
N ARG A 376 -15.25 -19.37 12.31
CA ARG A 376 -14.50 -20.50 12.90
C ARG A 376 -13.71 -20.02 14.12
N PRO A 377 -14.31 -19.96 15.32
CA PRO A 377 -13.68 -19.39 16.52
C PRO A 377 -12.37 -20.05 16.95
N ASN A 378 -12.21 -21.34 16.64
CA ASN A 378 -11.03 -22.15 16.94
C ASN A 378 -10.08 -22.28 15.73
N PHE A 379 -10.15 -21.36 14.77
CA PHE A 379 -9.26 -21.35 13.63
C PHE A 379 -7.81 -21.08 14.06
N GLU A 380 -6.89 -21.90 13.56
CA GLU A 380 -5.45 -21.83 13.80
C GLU A 380 -4.70 -22.01 12.47
N TYR A 381 -3.60 -21.29 12.30
CA TYR A 381 -2.79 -21.37 11.08
C TYR A 381 -1.84 -22.58 11.09
N GLN A 382 -1.69 -23.24 9.92
CA GLN A 382 -0.78 -24.38 9.75
C GLN A 382 0.69 -23.96 9.64
N TYR A 383 0.94 -22.79 9.08
CA TYR A 383 2.26 -22.15 8.98
C TYR A 383 2.16 -20.73 9.49
N LEU A 384 3.24 -20.18 10.06
CA LEU A 384 3.24 -18.78 10.49
C LEU A 384 3.58 -17.88 9.30
N ILE A 385 4.64 -18.24 8.57
CA ILE A 385 5.26 -17.41 7.54
C ILE A 385 5.35 -18.19 6.23
N THR A 386 5.05 -17.51 5.12
CA THR A 386 5.14 -18.05 3.75
C THR A 386 5.73 -17.04 2.79
N PHE A 387 6.30 -17.54 1.69
CA PHE A 387 6.70 -16.72 0.54
C PHE A 387 5.64 -16.72 -0.58
N ASP A 388 4.52 -17.46 -0.44
CA ASP A 388 3.47 -17.56 -1.46
C ASP A 388 2.22 -16.76 -1.04
N SER A 389 1.80 -15.79 -1.84
CA SER A 389 0.64 -14.95 -1.56
C SER A 389 -0.66 -15.75 -1.44
N LYS A 390 -0.77 -16.89 -2.14
CA LYS A 390 -1.97 -17.75 -2.13
C LYS A 390 -2.22 -18.35 -0.75
N ASP A 391 -1.17 -18.56 0.04
CA ASP A 391 -1.30 -19.11 1.38
C ASP A 391 -2.00 -18.16 2.35
N ILE A 392 -1.91 -16.85 2.12
CA ILE A 392 -2.64 -15.85 2.91
C ILE A 392 -4.13 -15.90 2.57
N LEU A 393 -4.46 -15.87 1.28
CA LEU A 393 -5.86 -15.90 0.82
C LEU A 393 -6.56 -17.22 1.16
N ASN A 394 -5.81 -18.33 1.19
CA ASN A 394 -6.32 -19.64 1.59
C ASN A 394 -6.27 -19.90 3.10
N PHE A 395 -5.82 -18.92 3.89
CA PHE A 395 -5.70 -19.02 5.35
C PHE A 395 -4.81 -20.19 5.82
N THR A 396 -3.81 -20.59 5.03
CA THR A 396 -2.83 -21.62 5.42
C THR A 396 -1.65 -21.03 6.18
N SER A 397 -1.35 -19.75 5.94
CA SER A 397 -0.32 -18.98 6.64
C SER A 397 -0.82 -17.61 7.09
N SER A 398 -0.27 -17.09 8.19
CA SER A 398 -0.66 -15.77 8.70
C SER A 398 0.12 -14.61 8.07
N VAL A 399 1.35 -14.84 7.61
CA VAL A 399 2.27 -13.77 7.23
C VAL A 399 2.89 -14.02 5.87
N TYR A 400 2.78 -13.03 4.98
CA TYR A 400 3.48 -13.00 3.71
C TYR A 400 4.87 -12.39 3.91
N TYR A 401 5.92 -13.20 3.82
CA TYR A 401 7.28 -12.79 4.16
C TYR A 401 7.83 -11.64 3.30
N PRO A 402 7.63 -11.61 1.96
CA PRO A 402 8.11 -10.50 1.14
C PRO A 402 7.63 -9.12 1.62
N VAL A 403 6.39 -8.98 2.08
CA VAL A 403 5.86 -7.69 2.55
C VAL A 403 6.51 -7.19 3.85
N LYS A 404 7.15 -8.09 4.62
CA LYS A 404 7.88 -7.71 5.83
C LYS A 404 9.14 -6.91 5.55
N ILE A 405 9.66 -6.99 4.33
CA ILE A 405 10.71 -6.08 3.85
C ILE A 405 10.13 -4.67 3.70
N LEU A 406 8.98 -4.56 3.04
CA LEU A 406 8.30 -3.29 2.81
C LEU A 406 7.95 -2.62 4.15
N GLU A 407 7.43 -3.35 5.14
CA GLU A 407 7.15 -2.80 6.49
C GLU A 407 8.38 -2.18 7.17
N ILE A 408 9.55 -2.80 7.02
CA ILE A 408 10.80 -2.30 7.63
C ILE A 408 11.30 -1.06 6.89
N LEU A 409 11.28 -1.09 5.55
CA LEU A 409 11.77 0.01 4.72
C LEU A 409 10.86 1.24 4.79
N ASP A 410 9.54 1.02 4.75
CA ASP A 410 8.52 2.05 4.93
C ASP A 410 8.68 2.76 6.29
N LEU A 411 8.74 1.98 7.37
CA LEU A 411 8.96 2.51 8.72
C LEU A 411 10.27 3.30 8.83
N TYR A 412 11.35 2.78 8.25
CA TYR A 412 12.65 3.45 8.27
C TYR A 412 12.61 4.78 7.49
N ASP A 413 12.05 4.81 6.27
CA ASP A 413 11.97 6.02 5.45
C ASP A 413 11.07 7.08 6.10
N PHE A 414 9.95 6.65 6.66
CA PHE A 414 9.05 7.52 7.41
C PHE A 414 9.78 8.22 8.57
N LEU A 415 10.56 7.47 9.36
CA LEU A 415 11.31 8.02 10.49
C LEU A 415 12.43 8.95 10.02
N LYS A 416 13.07 8.67 8.89
CA LYS A 416 14.14 9.52 8.34
C LYS A 416 13.63 10.83 7.72
N TYR A 417 12.47 10.79 7.05
CA TYR A 417 12.02 11.89 6.20
C TYR A 417 10.74 12.60 6.68
N LYS A 418 10.00 12.14 7.70
CA LYS A 418 8.84 12.92 8.16
C LYS A 418 9.20 14.07 9.11
N ARG A 419 9.35 15.25 8.51
CA ARG A 419 9.66 16.55 9.16
C ARG A 419 8.67 16.99 10.26
N ASP A 420 7.39 16.67 10.13
CA ASP A 420 6.33 17.21 11.01
C ASP A 420 6.01 16.31 12.21
N ILE A 421 6.59 15.11 12.28
CA ILE A 421 6.41 14.20 13.41
C ILE A 421 7.61 14.41 14.32
N CYS A 422 7.42 15.30 15.29
CA CYS A 422 8.41 15.70 16.28
C CYS A 422 8.94 14.48 17.07
N PHE A 423 9.96 13.82 16.54
CA PHE A 423 10.88 13.00 17.32
C PHE A 423 12.14 13.81 17.51
N ASN A 424 12.14 14.71 18.51
CA ASN A 424 13.32 15.52 18.87
C ASN A 424 14.55 14.67 19.28
N GLU A 425 14.46 13.35 19.21
CA GLU A 425 15.45 12.36 19.64
C GLU A 425 15.94 11.46 18.47
N ILE A 426 15.48 11.66 17.24
CA ILE A 426 15.88 10.86 16.07
C ILE A 426 16.63 11.74 15.08
N ASP A 427 17.97 11.75 15.16
CA ASP A 427 18.83 12.54 14.28
C ASP A 427 19.72 11.67 13.39
N THR A 428 20.01 10.43 13.79
CA THR A 428 20.91 9.52 13.09
C THR A 428 20.26 8.20 12.68
N ASP A 429 20.89 7.49 11.76
CA ASP A 429 20.48 6.13 11.42
C ASP A 429 20.49 5.19 12.64
N ASP A 430 21.45 5.36 13.54
CA ASP A 430 21.52 4.58 14.78
C ASP A 430 20.34 4.89 15.70
N ASP A 431 19.92 6.16 15.80
CA ASP A 431 18.74 6.55 16.57
C ASP A 431 17.46 5.94 15.98
N ILE A 432 17.30 5.97 14.65
CA ILE A 432 16.17 5.32 13.97
C ILE A 432 16.15 3.82 14.26
N ILE A 433 17.30 3.15 14.17
CA ILE A 433 17.42 1.71 14.42
C ILE A 433 17.10 1.38 15.89
N ASN A 434 17.58 2.18 16.84
CA ASN A 434 17.26 2.02 18.26
C ASN A 434 15.77 2.23 18.51
N TYR A 435 15.19 3.27 17.91
CA TYR A 435 13.76 3.55 17.99
C TYR A 435 12.91 2.39 17.45
N MET A 436 13.26 1.86 16.27
CA MET A 436 12.59 0.69 15.69
C MET A 436 12.72 -0.52 16.61
N TYR A 437 13.89 -0.75 17.22
CA TYR A 437 14.08 -1.87 18.15
C TYR A 437 13.21 -1.74 19.41
N ASP A 438 13.26 -0.59 20.08
CA ASP A 438 12.53 -0.36 21.33
C ASP A 438 11.01 -0.39 21.12
N ASN A 439 10.50 0.17 20.02
CA ASN A 439 9.05 0.31 19.79
C ASN A 439 8.41 -0.84 18.99
N PHE A 440 9.20 -1.61 18.20
CA PHE A 440 8.67 -2.63 17.28
C PHE A 440 9.22 -4.04 17.50
N LEU A 441 10.16 -4.26 18.42
CA LEU A 441 10.76 -5.58 18.65
C LEU A 441 10.90 -5.99 20.11
N LYS A 442 11.27 -5.07 21.00
CA LYS A 442 11.67 -5.37 22.37
C LYS A 442 10.55 -6.03 23.19
N ASP A 443 9.43 -5.34 23.33
CA ASP A 443 8.29 -5.82 24.12
C ASP A 443 7.32 -6.60 23.23
N GLU A 444 6.83 -5.94 22.19
CA GLU A 444 5.97 -6.52 21.16
C GLU A 444 6.74 -6.68 19.84
N VAL A 445 6.63 -7.85 19.21
CA VAL A 445 7.30 -8.12 17.93
C VAL A 445 6.35 -7.75 16.80
N LYS A 446 6.54 -6.54 16.27
CA LYS A 446 5.74 -5.93 15.20
C LYS A 446 6.39 -6.09 13.83
N ILE A 447 7.72 -6.07 13.75
CA ILE A 447 8.50 -6.30 12.50
C ILE A 447 9.30 -7.60 12.56
N ASP A 448 9.68 -8.17 11.41
CA ASP A 448 10.45 -9.42 11.35
C ASP A 448 11.89 -9.23 11.84
N TYR A 449 12.27 -9.97 12.89
CA TYR A 449 13.58 -9.82 13.52
C TYR A 449 14.74 -10.31 12.62
N ILE A 450 14.55 -11.38 11.83
CA ILE A 450 15.59 -11.84 10.89
C ILE A 450 15.85 -10.77 9.83
N LEU A 451 14.81 -10.27 9.17
CA LEU A 451 14.90 -9.19 8.20
C LEU A 451 15.47 -7.93 8.85
N PHE A 452 15.06 -7.55 10.06
CA PHE A 452 15.63 -6.40 10.76
C PHE A 452 17.15 -6.56 11.02
N THR A 453 17.62 -7.75 11.39
CA THR A 453 19.07 -7.98 11.54
C THR A 453 19.85 -7.87 10.23
N ILE A 454 19.26 -8.29 9.12
CA ILE A 454 19.87 -8.14 7.78
C ILE A 454 19.81 -6.68 7.34
N PHE A 455 18.73 -5.96 7.65
CA PHE A 455 18.55 -4.53 7.40
C PHE A 455 19.61 -3.67 8.09
N LYS A 456 19.88 -3.91 9.39
CA LYS A 456 20.99 -3.22 10.08
C LYS A 456 22.33 -3.40 9.36
N LYS A 457 22.58 -4.61 8.83
CA LYS A 457 23.80 -4.89 8.08
C LYS A 457 23.80 -4.21 6.70
N TYR A 458 22.65 -4.14 6.04
CA TYR A 458 22.47 -3.38 4.79
C TYR A 458 22.80 -1.91 5.00
N LEU A 459 22.30 -1.28 6.08
CA LEU A 459 22.63 0.11 6.39
C LEU A 459 24.14 0.31 6.61
N LEU A 460 24.82 -0.60 7.31
CA LEU A 460 26.26 -0.50 7.57
C LEU A 460 27.12 -0.72 6.31
N GLU A 461 26.69 -1.59 5.39
CA GLU A 461 27.49 -1.99 4.22
C GLU A 461 27.18 -1.18 2.96
N MET A 462 25.97 -0.62 2.84
CA MET A 462 25.52 0.09 1.63
C MET A 462 25.37 1.61 1.80
N LYS A 463 25.49 2.18 3.01
CA LYS A 463 25.36 3.63 3.19
C LYS A 463 26.67 4.41 3.11
N THR A 464 26.68 5.33 2.15
CA THR A 464 26.76 6.76 2.46
C THR A 464 25.51 7.43 1.87
N PHE A 465 24.43 7.52 2.66
CA PHE A 465 23.32 8.48 2.46
C PHE A 465 23.45 9.53 3.57
N ASP A 466 24.51 10.33 3.50
CA ASP A 466 24.67 11.59 4.24
C ASP A 466 24.12 12.74 3.40
#